data_AF-A0A8S3Z3X5-F1
#
_entry.id   AF-A0A8S3Z3X5-F1
#
_cell.length_a   1.000
_cell.length_b   1.000
_cell.length_c   1.000
_cell.angle_alpha   90.00
_cell.angle_beta   90.00
_cell.angle_gamma   90.00
#
_symmetry.space_group_name_H-M   'P 1'
#
loop_
_entity.id
_entity.type
_entity.pdbx_description
1 polymer ?
#
loop_
_entity_poly.entity_id
_entity_poly.type
_entity_poly.pdbx_seq_one_letter_code
_entity_poly.pdbx_strand_id
1 'polypeptide(L)'
;KVAAMKRTATVPDTETLDLPGMLLLHRGGRRNTTFGVDFQEQVDKFRTKVPPIVSKCLSEIDKRGVMIKGIYRVSGVKSKVEHLCQRFDIDPEAVDLEDVHPNIISNVLKLYLRQLPEPLLTFRLYSDFIHAAKENMSGQLFGENLLEQLKRLISRLPSSNLCTCAVLMHHLHRVASHSEFNQMSASNLGIVFGPTLLRPLEGSTSLASLVDTPHQTRAIELLITHAHILFGPSENFPVTPSQTPVEQLNQTLGGVIIP
;
A
#
# COMPACT_ATOMS: atom_id res chain seq x y z
N LYS A 1 -17.69 56.41 1.75
CA LYS A 1 -18.72 55.35 1.58
C LYS A 1 -18.81 55.07 0.08
N VAL A 2 -18.43 53.95 -0.53
CA VAL A 2 -18.15 52.57 -0.12
C VAL A 2 -17.07 52.08 -1.12
N ALA A 3 -15.95 51.53 -0.64
CA ALA A 3 -14.95 50.89 -1.48
C ALA A 3 -15.23 49.38 -1.55
N ALA A 4 -15.35 48.85 -2.77
CA ALA A 4 -15.67 47.46 -3.03
C ALA A 4 -14.49 46.53 -2.66
N MET A 5 -14.75 45.62 -1.73
CA MET A 5 -13.82 44.61 -1.24
C MET A 5 -13.73 43.47 -2.25
N LYS A 6 -12.61 43.35 -2.98
CA LYS A 6 -12.25 42.13 -3.72
C LYS A 6 -11.92 41.03 -2.70
N ARG A 7 -12.69 39.94 -2.69
CA ARG A 7 -12.34 38.69 -1.99
C ARG A 7 -11.73 37.72 -2.99
N THR A 8 -10.41 37.67 -3.06
CA THR A 8 -9.68 36.54 -3.62
C THR A 8 -9.55 35.48 -2.52
N ALA A 9 -10.27 34.37 -2.67
CA ALA A 9 -10.08 33.20 -1.83
C ALA A 9 -8.81 32.47 -2.30
N THR A 10 -7.77 32.51 -1.49
CA THR A 10 -6.59 31.66 -1.62
C THR A 10 -6.95 30.26 -1.13
N VAL A 11 -6.85 29.28 -2.02
CA VAL A 11 -6.87 27.85 -1.69
C VAL A 11 -5.60 27.55 -0.89
N PRO A 12 -5.65 26.83 0.26
CA PRO A 12 -4.44 26.43 0.94
C PRO A 12 -3.78 25.29 0.14
N ASP A 13 -2.52 25.52 -0.23
CA ASP A 13 -1.66 24.57 -0.92
C ASP A 13 -1.66 23.22 -0.21
N THR A 14 -2.09 22.19 -0.91
CA THR A 14 -1.74 20.80 -0.59
C THR A 14 -0.24 20.67 -0.81
N GLU A 15 0.55 20.68 0.27
CA GLU A 15 1.94 20.19 0.26
C GLU A 15 1.92 18.71 -0.15
N THR A 16 1.92 18.47 -1.45
CA THR A 16 2.41 17.22 -2.03
C THR A 16 3.86 17.08 -1.59
N LEU A 17 4.11 16.10 -0.72
CA LEU A 17 5.45 15.64 -0.42
C LEU A 17 6.04 14.97 -1.67
N ASP A 18 6.39 15.78 -2.65
CA ASP A 18 7.45 15.45 -3.59
C ASP A 18 8.72 15.39 -2.75
N LEU A 19 9.10 14.17 -2.36
CA LEU A 19 10.45 13.87 -1.88
C LEU A 19 11.26 13.36 -3.10
N PRO A 20 11.89 14.24 -3.88
CA PRO A 20 12.94 13.81 -4.78
C PRO A 20 14.08 13.20 -3.96
N GLY A 21 14.41 11.93 -4.25
CA GLY A 21 15.72 11.38 -3.94
C GLY A 21 16.00 10.96 -2.49
N MET A 22 15.11 10.19 -1.86
CA MET A 22 15.56 9.24 -0.82
C MET A 22 16.26 8.05 -1.49
N LEU A 23 17.42 8.31 -2.10
CA LEU A 23 18.51 7.37 -1.90
C LEU A 23 18.80 7.49 -0.40
N LEU A 24 18.49 6.44 0.36
CA LEU A 24 19.04 6.27 1.70
C LEU A 24 20.56 6.12 1.53
N LEU A 25 21.26 7.21 1.19
CA LEU A 25 22.70 7.33 1.24
C LEU A 25 23.05 7.32 2.72
N HIS A 26 23.12 6.10 3.26
CA HIS A 26 23.84 5.85 4.48
C HIS A 26 25.24 6.45 4.30
N ARG A 27 25.60 7.35 5.20
CA ARG A 27 27.00 7.61 5.54
C ARG A 27 27.59 6.25 5.97
N GLY A 28 28.20 5.54 5.03
CA GLY A 28 28.88 4.26 5.25
C GLY A 28 28.21 3.06 4.59
N GLY A 29 28.47 2.85 3.29
CA GLY A 29 28.71 1.57 2.62
C GLY A 29 27.76 0.36 2.76
N ARG A 30 26.67 0.42 3.52
CA ARG A 30 25.72 -0.70 3.65
C ARG A 30 24.73 -0.67 2.51
N ARG A 31 24.57 -1.82 1.82
CA ARG A 31 23.50 -2.05 0.84
C ARG A 31 22.16 -2.01 1.57
N ASN A 32 21.16 -1.31 1.01
CA ASN A 32 19.79 -1.39 1.51
C ASN A 32 19.32 -2.86 1.43
N THR A 33 18.64 -3.36 2.47
CA THR A 33 18.20 -4.76 2.50
C THR A 33 16.69 -4.94 2.47
N THR A 34 15.92 -3.85 2.58
CA THR A 34 14.46 -3.85 2.55
C THR A 34 13.92 -2.84 1.54
N PHE A 35 14.35 -1.58 1.60
CA PHE A 35 13.85 -0.51 0.71
C PHE A 35 14.60 -0.45 -0.63
N GLY A 36 13.86 -0.45 -1.74
CA GLY A 36 14.46 -0.43 -3.08
C GLY A 36 14.97 -1.79 -3.57
N VAL A 37 14.74 -2.85 -2.80
CA VAL A 37 15.11 -4.22 -3.16
C VAL A 37 13.97 -4.85 -3.96
N ASP A 38 14.32 -5.76 -4.88
CA ASP A 38 13.34 -6.50 -5.66
C ASP A 38 12.33 -7.22 -4.77
N PHE A 39 11.06 -7.19 -5.18
CA PHE A 39 9.97 -7.73 -4.38
C PHE A 39 10.07 -9.25 -4.22
N GLN A 40 10.48 -9.97 -5.27
CA GLN A 40 10.64 -11.42 -5.22
C GLN A 40 11.83 -11.80 -4.34
N GLU A 41 12.92 -11.03 -4.36
CA GLU A 41 14.05 -11.24 -3.44
C GLU A 41 13.62 -11.15 -1.97
N GLN A 42 12.74 -10.21 -1.60
CA GLN A 42 12.20 -10.11 -0.24
C GLN A 42 11.35 -11.32 0.14
N VAL A 43 10.45 -11.74 -0.76
CA VAL A 43 9.59 -12.92 -0.60
C VAL A 43 10.43 -14.18 -0.39
N ASP A 44 11.47 -14.37 -1.19
CA ASP A 44 12.35 -15.54 -1.14
C ASP A 44 13.21 -15.54 0.13
N LYS A 45 13.78 -14.38 0.49
CA LYS A 45 14.60 -14.18 1.70
C LYS A 45 13.84 -14.58 2.96
N PHE A 46 12.58 -14.15 3.08
CA PHE A 46 11.74 -14.41 4.26
C PHE A 46 10.85 -15.66 4.11
N ARG A 47 10.95 -16.39 2.99
CA ARG A 47 10.14 -17.58 2.69
C ARG A 47 8.64 -17.36 2.94
N THR A 48 8.14 -16.19 2.54
CA THR A 48 6.77 -15.72 2.77
C THR A 48 6.16 -15.19 1.49
N LYS A 49 4.84 -15.28 1.33
CA LYS A 49 4.13 -14.63 0.21
C LYS A 49 3.92 -13.14 0.40
N VAL A 50 4.02 -12.66 1.64
CA VAL A 50 3.80 -11.26 2.04
C VAL A 50 4.98 -10.80 2.90
N PRO A 51 5.77 -9.80 2.47
CA PRO A 51 6.94 -9.37 3.22
C PRO A 51 6.62 -8.92 4.67
N PRO A 52 7.53 -9.15 5.65
CA PRO A 52 7.29 -8.82 7.05
C PRO A 52 6.91 -7.35 7.28
N ILE A 53 7.56 -6.42 6.57
CA ILE A 53 7.22 -4.98 6.63
C ILE A 53 5.76 -4.71 6.28
N VAL A 54 5.22 -5.36 5.25
CA VAL A 54 3.82 -5.19 4.84
C VAL A 54 2.89 -5.78 5.91
N SER A 55 3.11 -7.03 6.28
CA SER A 55 2.29 -7.75 7.27
C SER A 55 2.20 -7.01 8.62
N LYS A 56 3.34 -6.60 9.19
CA LYS A 56 3.42 -5.87 10.46
C LYS A 56 2.76 -4.50 10.37
N CYS A 57 3.02 -3.73 9.31
CA CYS A 57 2.42 -2.40 9.16
C CYS A 57 0.89 -2.48 9.07
N LEU A 58 0.37 -3.41 8.25
CA LEU A 58 -1.08 -3.57 8.08
C LEU A 58 -1.74 -4.06 9.37
N SER A 59 -1.18 -5.06 10.03
CA SER A 59 -1.69 -5.58 11.31
C SER A 59 -1.76 -4.49 12.37
N GLU A 60 -0.72 -3.66 12.47
CA GLU A 60 -0.67 -2.61 13.48
C GLU A 60 -1.64 -1.46 13.18
N ILE A 61 -1.82 -1.11 11.91
CA ILE A 61 -2.82 -0.12 11.49
C ILE A 61 -4.24 -0.67 11.68
N ASP A 62 -4.49 -1.96 11.41
CA ASP A 62 -5.78 -2.58 11.69
C ASP A 62 -6.12 -2.55 13.19
N LYS A 63 -5.13 -2.82 14.05
CA LYS A 63 -5.29 -2.84 15.51
C LYS A 63 -5.69 -1.49 16.10
N ARG A 64 -5.12 -0.38 15.62
CA ARG A 64 -5.28 0.94 16.28
C ARG A 64 -5.27 2.16 15.36
N GLY A 65 -5.05 1.98 14.06
CA GLY A 65 -4.97 3.05 13.07
C GLY A 65 -6.25 3.30 12.27
N VAL A 66 -7.15 2.31 12.17
CA VAL A 66 -8.36 2.38 11.30
C VAL A 66 -9.23 3.60 11.58
N MET A 67 -9.35 4.03 12.83
CA MET A 67 -10.21 5.15 13.22
C MET A 67 -9.50 6.51 13.16
N ILE A 68 -8.20 6.56 12.87
CA ILE A 68 -7.43 7.81 12.88
C ILE A 68 -7.79 8.67 11.68
N LYS A 69 -8.21 9.91 11.95
CA LYS A 69 -8.55 10.88 10.92
C LYS A 69 -7.40 11.12 9.95
N GLY A 70 -7.65 10.86 8.67
CA GLY A 70 -6.70 11.01 7.59
C GLY A 70 -5.59 9.97 7.56
N ILE A 71 -5.76 8.78 8.17
CA ILE A 71 -4.80 7.68 8.04
C ILE A 71 -4.43 7.45 6.56
N TYR A 72 -3.15 7.17 6.26
CA TYR A 72 -2.57 7.18 4.90
C TYR A 72 -2.49 8.53 4.18
N ARG A 73 -3.33 9.53 4.48
CA ARG A 73 -3.23 10.88 3.89
C ARG A 73 -2.28 11.77 4.68
N VAL A 74 -2.42 11.80 6.00
CA VAL A 74 -1.65 12.66 6.89
C VAL A 74 -0.23 12.13 7.02
N SER A 75 0.73 13.02 6.81
CA SER A 75 2.14 12.73 6.97
C SER A 75 2.53 12.74 8.45
N GLY A 76 3.17 11.69 8.90
CA GLY A 76 3.84 11.65 10.19
C GLY A 76 5.17 12.42 10.16
N VAL A 77 5.73 12.63 11.36
CA VAL A 77 6.98 13.35 11.56
C VAL A 77 8.13 12.68 10.79
N LYS A 78 8.74 13.41 9.86
CA LYS A 78 9.75 12.91 8.91
C LYS A 78 10.89 12.12 9.59
N SER A 79 11.49 12.68 10.64
CA SER A 79 12.59 12.02 11.36
C SER A 79 12.19 10.68 11.98
N LYS A 80 10.94 10.55 12.44
CA LYS A 80 10.40 9.29 12.98
C LYS A 80 10.11 8.27 11.87
N VAL A 81 9.69 8.73 10.68
CA VAL A 81 9.53 7.87 9.49
C VAL A 81 10.88 7.32 9.07
N GLU A 82 11.90 8.18 8.92
CA GLU A 82 13.26 7.78 8.54
C GLU A 82 13.87 6.79 9.55
N HIS A 83 13.70 7.06 10.85
CA HIS A 83 14.15 6.16 11.91
C HIS A 83 13.47 4.79 11.83
N LEU A 84 12.16 4.74 11.56
CA LEU A 84 11.46 3.47 11.40
C LEU A 84 11.91 2.72 10.13
N CYS A 85 12.17 3.41 9.02
CA CYS A 85 12.75 2.79 7.84
C CYS A 85 14.10 2.13 8.14
N GLN A 86 14.97 2.80 8.89
CA GLN A 86 16.27 2.23 9.29
C GLN A 86 16.10 0.95 10.12
N ARG A 87 15.13 0.92 11.04
CA ARG A 87 14.82 -0.29 11.83
C ARG A 87 14.40 -1.45 10.92
N PHE A 88 13.54 -1.20 9.93
CA PHE A 88 13.17 -2.22 8.94
C PHE A 88 14.32 -2.60 8.01
N ASP A 89 15.25 -1.71 7.67
CA ASP A 89 16.43 -2.07 6.86
C ASP A 89 17.44 -2.96 7.59
N ILE A 90 17.43 -2.95 8.94
CA ILE A 90 18.31 -3.79 9.78
C ILE A 90 17.72 -5.19 9.94
N ASP A 91 16.49 -5.29 10.46
CA ASP A 91 15.82 -6.56 10.72
C ASP A 91 14.29 -6.38 10.68
N PRO A 92 13.64 -6.64 9.53
CA PRO A 92 12.19 -6.52 9.40
C PRO A 92 11.38 -7.38 10.37
N GLU A 93 11.89 -8.54 10.79
CA GLU A 93 11.15 -9.48 11.63
C GLU A 93 11.19 -9.06 13.10
N ALA A 94 12.29 -8.44 13.55
CA ALA A 94 12.42 -7.93 14.91
C ALA A 94 11.79 -6.55 15.16
N VAL A 95 11.31 -5.85 14.13
CA VAL A 95 10.67 -4.54 14.34
C VAL A 95 9.38 -4.67 15.15
N ASP A 96 9.38 -4.05 16.33
CA ASP A 96 8.20 -3.76 17.13
C ASP A 96 7.61 -2.36 16.81
N LEU A 97 6.30 -2.32 16.63
CA LEU A 97 5.53 -1.16 16.21
C LEU A 97 4.59 -0.62 17.29
N GLU A 98 4.47 -1.26 18.46
CA GLU A 98 3.46 -0.94 19.48
C GLU A 98 3.44 0.56 19.85
N ASP A 99 4.61 1.15 20.10
CA ASP A 99 4.77 2.56 20.49
C ASP A 99 4.85 3.55 19.31
N VAL A 100 4.73 3.07 18.07
CA VAL A 100 4.92 3.91 16.88
C VAL A 100 3.58 4.47 16.42
N HIS A 101 3.42 5.79 16.31
CA HIS A 101 2.14 6.37 15.88
C HIS A 101 1.69 5.86 14.47
N PRO A 102 0.41 5.49 14.23
CA PRO A 102 0.02 4.80 12.99
C PRO A 102 0.24 5.60 11.70
N ASN A 103 0.18 6.93 11.75
CA ASN A 103 0.57 7.76 10.59
C ASN A 103 2.02 7.49 10.15
N ILE A 104 2.96 7.31 11.09
CA ILE A 104 4.36 6.97 10.79
C ILE A 104 4.42 5.62 10.08
N ILE A 105 3.72 4.61 10.62
CA ILE A 105 3.65 3.26 10.06
C ILE A 105 3.07 3.31 8.63
N SER A 106 1.99 4.06 8.44
CA SER A 106 1.34 4.24 7.14
C SER A 106 2.27 4.92 6.12
N ASN A 107 3.10 5.87 6.55
CA ASN A 107 4.10 6.51 5.69
C ASN A 107 5.20 5.54 5.28
N VAL A 108 5.70 4.74 6.22
CA VAL A 108 6.73 3.72 5.94
C VAL A 108 6.21 2.66 4.98
N LEU A 109 5.00 2.15 5.18
CA LEU A 109 4.38 1.18 4.28
C LEU A 109 4.25 1.74 2.84
N LYS A 110 3.74 2.97 2.70
CA LYS A 110 3.64 3.63 1.40
C LYS A 110 5.01 3.82 0.75
N LEU A 111 6.02 4.20 1.53
CA LEU A 111 7.38 4.40 1.05
C LEU A 111 7.98 3.10 0.52
N TYR A 112 7.83 2.01 1.27
CA TYR A 112 8.27 0.67 0.86
C TYR A 112 7.67 0.28 -0.49
N LEU A 113 6.34 0.34 -0.62
CA LEU A 113 5.63 -0.03 -1.85
C LEU A 113 6.02 0.85 -3.04
N ARG A 114 6.21 2.15 -2.82
CA ARG A 114 6.62 3.10 -3.86
C ARG A 114 8.05 2.86 -4.33
N GLN A 115 8.95 2.44 -3.43
CA GLN A 115 10.37 2.25 -3.73
C GLN A 115 10.70 0.88 -4.33
N LEU A 116 9.76 -0.07 -4.37
CA LEU A 116 9.98 -1.33 -5.12
C LEU A 116 10.50 -1.02 -6.53
N PRO A 117 11.44 -1.79 -7.11
CA PRO A 117 11.90 -1.56 -8.48
C PRO A 117 10.75 -1.62 -9.49
N GLU A 118 9.86 -2.60 -9.35
CA GLU A 118 8.63 -2.75 -10.11
C GLU A 118 7.40 -2.50 -9.21
N PRO A 119 6.35 -1.79 -9.67
CA PRO A 119 5.15 -1.60 -8.85
C PRO A 119 4.50 -2.92 -8.47
N LEU A 120 3.78 -2.94 -7.35
CA LEU A 120 3.07 -4.14 -6.90
C LEU A 120 2.12 -4.70 -7.96
N LEU A 121 1.48 -3.83 -8.76
CA LEU A 121 0.61 -4.23 -9.87
C LEU A 121 1.33 -4.47 -11.20
N THR A 122 2.67 -4.48 -11.21
CA THR A 122 3.57 -4.72 -12.35
C THR A 122 3.52 -3.67 -13.46
N PHE A 123 4.65 -3.47 -14.16
CA PHE A 123 4.65 -2.62 -15.35
C PHE A 123 3.85 -3.25 -16.49
N ARG A 124 3.90 -4.59 -16.60
CA ARG A 124 3.23 -5.35 -17.67
C ARG A 124 1.72 -5.15 -17.69
N LEU A 125 1.08 -5.05 -16.52
CA LEU A 125 -0.38 -4.91 -16.41
C LEU A 125 -0.84 -3.45 -16.33
N TYR A 126 0.09 -2.48 -16.31
CA TYR A 126 -0.23 -1.06 -16.17
C TYR A 126 -1.31 -0.60 -17.15
N SER A 127 -1.08 -0.77 -18.45
CA SER A 127 -2.01 -0.32 -19.50
C SER A 127 -3.38 -0.99 -19.39
N ASP A 128 -3.42 -2.26 -18.98
CA ASP A 128 -4.67 -3.01 -18.85
C ASP A 128 -5.52 -2.49 -17.69
N PHE A 129 -4.90 -2.18 -16.54
CA PHE A 129 -5.59 -1.55 -15.41
C PHE A 129 -6.09 -0.14 -15.76
N ILE A 130 -5.27 0.66 -16.45
CA ILE A 130 -5.66 1.99 -16.91
C ILE A 130 -6.83 1.92 -17.89
N HIS A 131 -6.82 0.97 -18.82
CA HIS A 131 -7.90 0.77 -19.79
C HIS A 131 -9.21 0.39 -19.10
N ALA A 132 -9.20 -0.59 -18.19
CA ALA A 132 -10.39 -0.96 -17.42
C ALA A 132 -10.96 0.22 -16.61
N ALA A 133 -10.09 1.05 -16.03
CA ALA A 133 -10.51 2.26 -15.32
C ALA A 133 -11.12 3.32 -16.27
N LYS A 134 -10.56 3.50 -17.47
CA LYS A 134 -11.10 4.40 -18.51
C LYS A 134 -12.49 3.96 -18.95
N GLU A 135 -12.67 2.69 -19.27
CA GLU A 135 -13.97 2.12 -19.66
C GLU A 135 -15.00 2.21 -18.54
N ASN A 136 -14.57 2.07 -17.28
CA ASN A 136 -15.47 2.24 -16.15
C ASN A 136 -15.92 3.70 -15.99
N MET A 137 -15.00 4.67 -16.13
CA MET A 137 -15.32 6.10 -16.03
C MET A 137 -16.19 6.59 -17.20
N SER A 138 -16.06 6.00 -18.39
CA SER A 138 -16.91 6.30 -19.54
C SER A 138 -18.28 5.60 -19.51
N GLY A 139 -18.52 4.73 -18.50
CA GLY A 139 -19.75 3.96 -18.38
C GLY A 139 -19.85 2.75 -19.33
N GLN A 140 -18.76 2.39 -20.01
CA GLN A 140 -18.70 1.25 -20.93
C GLN A 140 -18.49 -0.09 -20.20
N LEU A 141 -17.86 -0.05 -19.03
CA LEU A 141 -17.55 -1.24 -18.23
C LEU A 141 -18.09 -1.11 -16.80
N PHE A 142 -19.07 -1.93 -16.44
CA PHE A 142 -19.75 -1.88 -15.14
C PHE A 142 -20.29 -3.25 -14.73
N GLY A 143 -20.78 -3.34 -13.48
CA GLY A 143 -21.43 -4.55 -12.96
C GLY A 143 -20.52 -5.78 -13.02
N GLU A 144 -21.09 -6.92 -13.42
CA GLU A 144 -20.37 -8.19 -13.49
C GLU A 144 -19.23 -8.19 -14.52
N ASN A 145 -19.39 -7.51 -15.66
CA ASN A 145 -18.35 -7.41 -16.70
C ASN A 145 -17.08 -6.74 -16.15
N LEU A 146 -17.25 -5.66 -15.37
CA LEU A 146 -16.14 -5.01 -14.68
C LEU A 146 -15.42 -5.96 -13.72
N LEU A 147 -16.19 -6.67 -12.90
CA LEU A 147 -15.65 -7.59 -11.91
C LEU A 147 -14.90 -8.75 -12.58
N GLU A 148 -15.42 -9.29 -13.69
CA GLU A 148 -14.76 -10.34 -14.45
C GLU A 148 -13.45 -9.84 -15.09
N GLN A 149 -13.46 -8.66 -15.70
CA GLN A 149 -12.25 -8.06 -16.26
C GLN A 149 -11.18 -7.83 -15.19
N LEU A 150 -11.55 -7.24 -14.04
CA LEU A 150 -10.63 -7.05 -12.93
C LEU A 150 -10.10 -8.38 -12.38
N LYS A 151 -10.95 -9.42 -12.25
CA LYS A 151 -10.52 -10.78 -11.86
C LYS A 151 -9.48 -11.36 -12.82
N ARG A 152 -9.69 -11.19 -14.13
CA ARG A 152 -8.73 -11.64 -15.16
C ARG A 152 -7.40 -10.88 -15.07
N LEU A 153 -7.41 -9.61 -14.69
CA LEU A 153 -6.18 -8.83 -14.50
C LEU A 153 -5.41 -9.29 -13.27
N ILE A 154 -6.07 -9.39 -12.11
CA ILE A 154 -5.41 -9.81 -10.87
C ILE A 154 -4.89 -11.25 -10.95
N SER A 155 -5.57 -12.14 -11.68
CA SER A 155 -5.11 -13.53 -11.86
C SER A 155 -3.83 -13.65 -12.70
N ARG A 156 -3.41 -12.58 -13.39
CA ARG A 156 -2.16 -12.50 -14.15
C ARG A 156 -0.99 -11.96 -13.32
N LEU A 157 -1.24 -11.49 -12.10
CA LEU A 157 -0.18 -11.05 -11.19
C LEU A 157 0.68 -12.25 -10.75
N PRO A 158 1.99 -12.07 -10.52
CA PRO A 158 2.79 -13.06 -9.82
C PRO A 158 2.18 -13.44 -8.46
N SER A 159 2.38 -14.68 -8.02
CA SER A 159 1.68 -15.22 -6.84
C SER A 159 1.85 -14.36 -5.58
N SER A 160 3.07 -13.89 -5.30
CA SER A 160 3.37 -13.06 -4.14
C SER A 160 2.79 -11.64 -4.27
N ASN A 161 2.81 -11.07 -5.49
CA ASN A 161 2.17 -9.78 -5.77
C ASN A 161 0.67 -9.86 -5.57
N LEU A 162 0.02 -10.92 -6.06
CA LEU A 162 -1.41 -11.17 -5.86
C LEU A 162 -1.74 -11.29 -4.37
N CYS A 163 -0.99 -12.10 -3.62
CA CYS A 163 -1.21 -12.30 -2.19
C CYS A 163 -1.06 -10.98 -1.42
N THR A 164 0.01 -10.23 -1.68
CA THR A 164 0.27 -8.94 -1.02
C THR A 164 -0.76 -7.88 -1.41
N CYS A 165 -1.17 -7.86 -2.68
CA CYS A 165 -2.24 -6.99 -3.15
C CYS A 165 -3.57 -7.33 -2.45
N ALA A 166 -3.94 -8.60 -2.34
CA ALA A 166 -5.16 -9.03 -1.67
C ALA A 166 -5.20 -8.56 -0.21
N VAL A 167 -4.14 -8.82 0.56
CA VAL A 167 -4.04 -8.37 1.96
C VAL A 167 -4.17 -6.84 2.06
N LEU A 168 -3.48 -6.11 1.20
CA LEU A 168 -3.55 -4.64 1.16
C LEU A 168 -4.96 -4.15 0.80
N MET A 169 -5.60 -4.71 -0.22
CA MET A 169 -6.94 -4.30 -0.65
C MET A 169 -8.00 -4.59 0.42
N HIS A 170 -7.92 -5.74 1.11
CA HIS A 170 -8.78 -6.03 2.25
C HIS A 170 -8.58 -5.04 3.41
N HIS A 171 -7.33 -4.71 3.73
CA HIS A 171 -7.03 -3.70 4.73
C HIS A 171 -7.59 -2.32 4.37
N LEU A 172 -7.33 -1.85 3.15
CA LEU A 172 -7.83 -0.56 2.68
C LEU A 172 -9.36 -0.53 2.60
N HIS A 173 -10.01 -1.66 2.29
CA HIS A 173 -11.46 -1.80 2.37
C HIS A 173 -11.99 -1.58 3.79
N ARG A 174 -11.34 -2.18 4.81
CA ARG A 174 -11.69 -1.94 6.23
C ARG A 174 -11.47 -0.49 6.64
N VAL A 175 -10.42 0.16 6.16
CA VAL A 175 -10.22 1.61 6.40
C VAL A 175 -11.35 2.41 5.75
N ALA A 176 -11.68 2.12 4.49
CA ALA A 176 -12.75 2.80 3.77
C ALA A 176 -14.14 2.63 4.41
N SER A 177 -14.43 1.47 5.01
CA SER A 177 -15.70 1.21 5.70
C SER A 177 -15.90 2.06 6.95
N HIS A 178 -14.83 2.67 7.48
CA HIS A 178 -14.87 3.59 8.63
C HIS A 178 -14.67 5.06 8.21
N SER A 179 -14.90 5.37 6.92
CA SER A 179 -14.66 6.69 6.34
C SER A 179 -15.46 7.83 6.99
N GLU A 180 -16.58 7.55 7.64
CA GLU A 180 -17.32 8.53 8.45
C GLU A 180 -16.46 9.11 9.59
N PHE A 181 -15.59 8.28 10.18
CA PHE A 181 -14.72 8.68 11.29
C PHE A 181 -13.34 9.11 10.79
N ASN A 182 -12.69 8.26 10.00
CA ASN A 182 -11.32 8.50 9.57
C ASN A 182 -11.22 9.42 8.34
N GLN A 183 -12.32 9.75 7.67
CA GLN A 183 -12.37 10.64 6.49
C GLN A 183 -11.61 10.12 5.25
N MET A 184 -11.40 8.80 5.17
CA MET A 184 -10.67 8.13 4.10
C MET A 184 -11.58 7.14 3.37
N SER A 185 -12.38 7.62 2.42
CA SER A 185 -13.15 6.77 1.50
C SER A 185 -12.24 5.97 0.56
N ALA A 186 -12.79 4.96 -0.12
CA ALA A 186 -12.06 4.21 -1.15
C ALA A 186 -11.49 5.13 -2.24
N SER A 187 -12.21 6.17 -2.63
CA SER A 187 -11.74 7.19 -3.58
C SER A 187 -10.56 7.99 -3.02
N ASN A 188 -10.63 8.46 -1.76
CA ASN A 188 -9.53 9.16 -1.11
C ASN A 188 -8.28 8.29 -0.97
N LEU A 189 -8.45 7.00 -0.65
CA LEU A 189 -7.37 6.03 -0.60
C LEU A 189 -6.80 5.75 -2.00
N GLY A 190 -7.65 5.72 -3.04
CA GLY A 190 -7.24 5.62 -4.44
C GLY A 190 -6.30 6.74 -4.85
N ILE A 191 -6.53 7.97 -4.40
CA ILE A 191 -5.62 9.11 -4.69
C ILE A 191 -4.23 8.86 -4.08
N VAL A 192 -4.19 8.32 -2.87
CA VAL A 192 -2.92 8.05 -2.16
C VAL A 192 -2.16 6.87 -2.77
N PHE A 193 -2.88 5.79 -3.08
CA PHE A 193 -2.28 4.52 -3.50
C PHE A 193 -2.17 4.34 -5.01
N GLY A 194 -2.91 5.10 -5.82
CA GLY A 194 -2.82 5.12 -7.28
C GLY A 194 -1.39 5.19 -7.80
N PRO A 195 -0.67 6.31 -7.56
CA PRO A 195 0.71 6.46 -8.01
C PRO A 195 1.70 5.54 -7.26
N THR A 196 1.31 5.00 -6.10
CA THR A 196 2.15 4.10 -5.31
C THR A 196 2.17 2.68 -5.89
N LEU A 197 1.02 2.18 -6.31
CA LEU A 197 0.81 0.79 -6.73
C LEU A 197 0.79 0.61 -8.25
N LEU A 198 0.52 1.68 -9.01
CA LEU A 198 0.36 1.64 -10.46
C LEU A 198 1.12 2.83 -11.07
N ARG A 199 2.29 2.56 -11.66
CA ARG A 199 3.13 3.57 -12.31
C ARG A 199 3.66 3.04 -13.64
N PRO A 200 3.80 3.91 -14.66
CA PRO A 200 4.35 3.52 -15.95
C PRO A 200 5.86 3.24 -15.84
N LEU A 201 6.40 2.47 -16.79
CA LEU A 201 7.85 2.22 -16.86
C LEU A 201 8.57 3.53 -17.27
N GLU A 202 9.62 3.92 -16.54
CA GLU A 202 10.41 5.11 -16.89
C GLU A 202 10.98 5.00 -18.32
N GLY A 203 10.85 6.06 -19.11
CA GLY A 203 11.25 6.09 -20.53
C GLY A 203 10.14 5.73 -21.53
N SER A 204 9.02 5.17 -21.07
CA SER A 204 7.83 4.95 -21.91
C SER A 204 6.92 6.19 -22.02
N THR A 205 7.26 7.27 -21.31
CA THR A 205 6.29 8.30 -20.97
C THR A 205 6.65 9.67 -21.54
N SER A 206 5.96 10.02 -22.63
CA SER A 206 5.62 11.40 -22.99
C SER A 206 4.62 11.99 -21.95
N LEU A 207 4.05 13.16 -22.20
CA LEU A 207 3.03 13.85 -21.38
C LEU A 207 1.82 12.98 -20.88
N ALA A 208 1.70 11.72 -21.31
CA ALA A 208 0.66 10.76 -20.96
C ALA A 208 0.60 10.35 -19.48
N SER A 209 1.70 10.35 -18.71
CA SER A 209 1.65 9.98 -17.27
C SER A 209 0.75 10.90 -16.44
N LEU A 210 0.74 12.19 -16.75
CA LEU A 210 -0.08 13.17 -16.05
C LEU A 210 -1.58 12.97 -16.34
N VAL A 211 -1.90 12.50 -17.54
CA VAL A 211 -3.28 12.21 -17.99
C VAL A 211 -3.82 10.94 -17.33
N ASP A 212 -2.95 10.00 -16.95
CA ASP A 212 -3.37 8.71 -16.38
C ASP A 212 -3.65 8.75 -14.87
N THR A 213 -3.24 9.80 -14.14
CA THR A 213 -3.43 9.92 -12.67
C THR A 213 -4.89 9.66 -12.20
N PRO A 214 -5.94 10.21 -12.85
CA PRO A 214 -7.32 9.91 -12.46
C PRO A 214 -7.68 8.44 -12.66
N HIS A 215 -7.12 7.81 -13.69
CA HIS A 215 -7.36 6.40 -14.01
C HIS A 215 -6.60 5.46 -13.06
N GLN A 216 -5.39 5.83 -12.63
CA GLN A 216 -4.67 5.13 -11.55
C GLN A 216 -5.50 5.15 -10.26
N THR A 217 -5.98 6.34 -9.88
CA THR A 217 -6.85 6.54 -8.72
C THR A 217 -8.08 5.64 -8.80
N ARG A 218 -8.76 5.65 -9.95
CA ARG A 218 -9.96 4.87 -10.17
C ARG A 218 -9.71 3.36 -10.14
N ALA A 219 -8.63 2.89 -10.75
CA ALA A 219 -8.27 1.47 -10.72
C ALA A 219 -8.12 0.98 -9.28
N ILE A 220 -7.39 1.72 -8.44
CA ILE A 220 -7.20 1.35 -7.03
C ILE A 220 -8.51 1.46 -6.24
N GLU A 221 -9.31 2.51 -6.46
CA GLU A 221 -10.63 2.64 -5.83
C GLU A 221 -11.52 1.42 -6.11
N LEU A 222 -11.55 0.93 -7.35
CA LEU A 222 -12.33 -0.25 -7.73
C LEU A 222 -11.83 -1.52 -7.03
N LEU A 223 -10.51 -1.71 -6.95
CA LEU A 223 -9.91 -2.84 -6.23
C LEU A 223 -10.25 -2.82 -4.74
N ILE A 224 -10.21 -1.64 -4.10
CA ILE A 224 -10.59 -1.46 -2.69
C ILE A 224 -12.08 -1.73 -2.50
N THR A 225 -12.93 -1.13 -3.34
CA THR A 225 -14.39 -1.21 -3.22
C THR A 225 -14.87 -2.66 -3.34
N HIS A 226 -14.29 -3.42 -4.27
CA HIS A 226 -14.71 -4.79 -4.57
C HIS A 226 -13.76 -5.86 -4.03
N ALA A 227 -12.94 -5.54 -3.03
CA ALA A 227 -11.90 -6.44 -2.51
C ALA A 227 -12.42 -7.86 -2.20
N HIS A 228 -13.54 -7.97 -1.48
CA HIS A 228 -14.15 -9.25 -1.12
C HIS A 228 -14.64 -10.07 -2.32
N ILE A 229 -15.08 -9.42 -3.40
CA ILE A 229 -15.54 -10.11 -4.61
C ILE A 229 -14.37 -10.55 -5.48
N LEU A 230 -13.33 -9.70 -5.57
CA LEU A 230 -12.18 -9.89 -6.43
C LEU A 230 -11.22 -10.93 -5.88
N PHE A 231 -10.90 -10.85 -4.59
CA PHE A 231 -9.91 -11.72 -3.95
C PHE A 231 -10.55 -12.86 -3.14
N GLY A 232 -11.85 -12.77 -2.83
CA GLY A 232 -12.55 -13.70 -1.96
C GLY A 232 -12.47 -13.29 -0.47
N PRO A 233 -12.77 -14.22 0.45
CA PRO A 233 -12.68 -13.97 1.89
C PRO A 233 -11.24 -13.60 2.33
N SER A 234 -11.11 -12.65 3.26
CA SER A 234 -9.79 -12.21 3.74
C SER A 234 -9.02 -13.30 4.50
N GLU A 235 -9.72 -14.30 5.03
CA GLU A 235 -9.18 -15.47 5.72
C GLU A 235 -8.32 -16.33 4.79
N ASN A 236 -8.50 -16.22 3.47
CA ASN A 236 -7.66 -16.89 2.48
C ASN A 236 -6.25 -16.27 2.38
N PHE A 237 -6.06 -15.09 2.98
CA PHE A 237 -4.80 -14.35 2.97
C PHE A 237 -4.38 -14.02 4.40
N PRO A 238 -4.11 -15.04 5.24
CA PRO A 238 -3.70 -14.81 6.61
C PRO A 238 -2.38 -14.06 6.63
N VAL A 239 -2.37 -12.96 7.36
CA VAL A 239 -1.15 -12.23 7.68
C VAL A 239 -0.57 -12.92 8.90
N THR A 240 0.30 -13.91 8.70
CA THR A 240 0.92 -14.60 9.83
C THR A 240 1.62 -13.56 10.71
N PRO A 241 1.35 -13.47 12.02
CA PRO A 241 2.31 -12.86 12.91
C PRO A 241 3.60 -13.64 12.72
N SER A 242 4.72 -12.95 12.49
CA SER A 242 6.04 -13.57 12.52
C SER A 242 6.19 -14.28 13.86
N GLN A 243 5.86 -15.56 13.92
CA GLN A 243 6.08 -16.37 15.09
C GLN A 243 7.59 -16.49 15.22
N THR A 244 8.09 -16.09 16.38
CA THR A 244 9.49 -16.28 16.71
C THR A 244 9.85 -17.77 16.59
N PRO A 245 11.11 -18.14 16.31
CA PRO A 245 11.52 -19.55 16.31
C PRO A 245 11.15 -20.30 17.61
N VAL A 246 11.01 -19.58 18.72
CA VAL A 246 10.56 -20.10 20.02
C VAL A 246 9.08 -20.50 20.01
N GLU A 247 8.21 -19.73 19.36
CA GLU A 247 6.78 -20.04 19.25
C GLU A 247 6.50 -21.20 18.28
N GLN A 248 7.31 -21.32 17.21
CA GLN A 248 7.29 -22.48 16.32
C GLN A 248 7.72 -23.76 17.05
N LEU A 249 8.77 -23.68 17.89
CA LEU A 249 9.20 -24.79 18.75
C LEU A 249 8.11 -25.18 19.76
N ASN A 250 7.43 -24.21 20.39
CA ASN A 250 6.36 -24.49 21.34
C ASN A 250 5.12 -25.13 20.68
N GLN A 251 4.80 -24.80 19.43
CA GLN A 251 3.74 -25.50 18.69
C GLN A 251 4.15 -26.91 18.27
N THR A 252 5.43 -27.14 17.99
CA THR A 252 5.96 -28.48 17.65
C THR A 252 6.05 -29.39 18.89
N LEU A 253 6.29 -28.81 20.07
CA LEU A 253 6.38 -29.51 21.36
C LEU A 253 5.03 -29.63 22.08
N GLY A 254 4.03 -28.84 21.71
CA GLY A 254 2.69 -28.81 22.32
C GLY A 254 1.80 -30.03 22.05
N GLY A 255 2.36 -31.12 21.51
CA GLY A 255 1.68 -32.40 21.29
C GLY A 255 2.19 -33.54 22.18
N VAL A 256 3.17 -33.31 23.04
CA VAL A 256 3.73 -34.35 23.91
C VAL A 256 3.13 -34.21 25.31
N ILE A 257 1.96 -34.82 25.50
CA ILE A 257 1.49 -35.21 26.82
C ILE A 257 2.31 -36.45 27.20
N ILE A 258 3.33 -36.27 28.04
CA ILE A 258 3.95 -37.39 28.78
C ILE A 258 3.31 -37.39 30.17
N PRO A 259 2.86 -38.57 30.66
CA PRO A 259 2.03 -38.72 31.85
C PRO A 259 2.65 -38.21 33.16
#